data_AF-A0A949LTQ5-F1
#
_entry.id   AF-A0A949LTQ5-F1
#
_cell.length_a   1.000
_cell.length_b   1.000
_cell.length_c   1.000
_cell.angle_alpha   90.00
_cell.angle_beta   90.00
_cell.angle_gamma   90.00
#
_symmetry.space_group_name_H-M   'P 1'
#
loop_
_entity.id
_entity.type
_entity.pdbx_description
1 polymer ?
#
loop_
_entity_poly.entity_id
_entity_poly.type
_entity_poly.pdbx_seq_one_letter_code
_entity_poly.pdbx_strand_id
1 'polypeptide(L)'
;MASRITRSAARASSRRADRRAQAAEGGGTATEISGLGAELRWLGYGLFSIWIFLSLLSWSPEDAGWFQQGSRQMPTNWLGRFGAWTADSLLFGFGFSAGWFVVLSAALAYASWRLARQLREVQRLGVTGGTEVSSLFVPMGAIRWIGFALLLAGSCTLEAQRISWGASPISFMPGGVLGSVVGSFGDWAFGAIGLTLLSLSMIVAGLALFFRFSWLDVTEWVGRKAEALFGLARNQLAER
;
A
#
# COMPACT_ATOMS: atom_id res chain seq x y z
N MET A 1 -20.74 -26.71 -64.06
CA MET A 1 -20.56 -25.35 -63.49
C MET A 1 -21.02 -25.27 -62.02
N ALA A 2 -22.12 -25.92 -61.62
CA ALA A 2 -22.61 -25.93 -60.24
C ALA A 2 -21.67 -26.55 -59.17
N SER A 3 -20.84 -27.54 -59.53
CA SER A 3 -19.95 -28.25 -58.58
C SER A 3 -18.68 -27.48 -58.14
N ARG A 4 -18.36 -26.37 -58.81
CA ARG A 4 -17.26 -25.47 -58.40
C ARG A 4 -17.72 -24.39 -57.41
N ILE A 5 -18.99 -23.99 -57.48
CA ILE A 5 -19.58 -22.94 -56.63
C ILE A 5 -19.85 -23.47 -55.21
N THR A 6 -20.34 -24.70 -55.08
CA THR A 6 -20.49 -25.36 -53.77
C THR A 6 -19.16 -25.64 -53.07
N ARG A 7 -18.10 -25.97 -53.82
CA ARG A 7 -16.76 -26.16 -53.27
C ARG A 7 -16.08 -24.85 -52.82
N SER A 8 -16.39 -23.70 -53.42
CA SER A 8 -15.83 -22.41 -52.98
C SER A 8 -16.52 -21.90 -51.70
N ALA A 9 -17.84 -22.07 -51.59
CA ALA A 9 -18.60 -21.71 -50.39
C ALA A 9 -18.18 -22.55 -49.16
N ALA A 10 -17.98 -23.86 -49.34
CA ALA A 10 -17.52 -24.76 -48.27
C ALA A 10 -16.08 -24.46 -47.81
N ARG A 11 -15.18 -24.02 -48.72
CA ARG A 11 -13.82 -23.56 -48.35
C ARG A 11 -13.84 -22.19 -47.65
N ALA A 12 -14.80 -21.33 -47.95
CA ALA A 12 -14.95 -20.04 -47.28
C ALA A 12 -15.48 -20.21 -45.85
N SER A 13 -16.42 -21.15 -45.62
CA SER A 13 -16.92 -21.46 -44.28
C SER A 13 -15.86 -22.14 -43.42
N SER A 14 -15.07 -23.07 -43.97
CA SER A 14 -13.98 -23.73 -43.23
C SER A 14 -12.92 -22.72 -42.79
N ARG A 15 -12.47 -21.83 -43.68
CA ARG A 15 -11.50 -20.77 -43.32
C ARG A 15 -12.02 -19.79 -42.26
N ARG A 16 -13.33 -19.57 -42.20
CA ARG A 16 -13.96 -18.72 -41.17
C ARG A 16 -14.04 -19.43 -39.82
N ALA A 17 -14.28 -20.74 -39.83
CA ALA A 17 -14.24 -21.58 -38.64
C ALA A 17 -12.81 -21.68 -38.09
N ASP A 18 -11.81 -21.92 -38.96
CA ASP A 18 -10.40 -21.98 -38.58
C ASP A 18 -9.90 -20.65 -38.02
N ARG A 19 -10.29 -19.51 -38.61
CA ARG A 19 -9.96 -18.17 -38.06
C ARG A 19 -10.61 -17.91 -36.71
N ARG A 20 -11.83 -18.42 -36.46
CA ARG A 20 -12.48 -18.32 -35.14
C ARG A 20 -11.82 -19.22 -34.10
N ALA A 21 -11.41 -20.43 -34.48
CA ALA A 21 -10.66 -21.33 -33.61
C ALA A 21 -9.29 -20.74 -33.24
N GLN A 22 -8.54 -20.23 -34.23
CA GLN A 22 -7.25 -19.57 -33.99
C GLN A 22 -7.38 -18.28 -33.17
N ALA A 23 -8.45 -17.49 -33.36
CA ALA A 23 -8.72 -16.32 -32.52
C ALA A 23 -9.13 -16.70 -31.08
N ALA A 24 -9.81 -17.84 -30.89
CA ALA A 24 -10.16 -18.35 -29.56
C ALA A 24 -8.94 -18.92 -28.82
N GLU A 25 -8.06 -19.66 -29.51
CA GLU A 25 -6.82 -20.21 -28.93
C GLU A 25 -5.79 -19.11 -28.61
N GLY A 26 -5.60 -18.14 -29.51
CA GLY A 26 -4.71 -17.00 -29.28
C GLY A 26 -5.26 -16.00 -28.25
N GLY A 27 -6.58 -15.85 -28.16
CA GLY A 27 -7.23 -15.00 -27.16
C GLY A 27 -7.20 -15.60 -25.75
N GLY A 28 -7.37 -16.92 -25.61
CA GLY A 28 -7.35 -17.61 -24.31
C GLY A 28 -5.99 -17.52 -23.62
N THR A 29 -4.91 -17.83 -24.34
CA THR A 29 -3.53 -17.83 -23.82
C THR A 29 -3.05 -16.45 -23.38
N ALA A 30 -3.29 -15.41 -24.18
CA ALA A 30 -2.91 -14.03 -23.81
C ALA A 30 -3.71 -13.51 -22.61
N THR A 31 -4.98 -13.90 -22.48
CA THR A 31 -5.85 -13.47 -21.36
C THR A 31 -5.46 -14.19 -20.06
N GLU A 32 -5.13 -15.47 -20.11
CA GLU A 32 -4.65 -16.25 -18.95
C GLU A 32 -3.34 -15.69 -18.37
N ILE A 33 -2.37 -15.34 -19.22
CA ILE A 33 -1.09 -14.75 -18.79
C ILE A 33 -1.30 -13.40 -18.09
N SER A 34 -2.28 -12.59 -18.54
CA SER A 34 -2.59 -11.29 -17.94
C SER A 34 -3.25 -11.40 -16.54
N GLY A 35 -4.11 -12.41 -16.35
CA GLY A 35 -4.72 -12.71 -15.06
C GLY A 35 -3.69 -13.17 -14.02
N LEU A 36 -2.73 -14.00 -14.44
CA LEU A 36 -1.66 -14.52 -13.60
C LEU A 36 -0.71 -13.41 -13.11
N GLY A 37 -0.41 -12.42 -13.97
CA GLY A 37 0.38 -11.25 -13.57
C GLY A 37 -0.31 -10.39 -12.50
N ALA A 38 -1.63 -10.19 -12.60
CA ALA A 38 -2.39 -9.48 -11.57
C ALA A 38 -2.44 -10.25 -10.24
N GLU A 39 -2.53 -11.58 -10.31
CA GLU A 39 -2.50 -12.47 -9.14
C GLU A 39 -1.15 -12.46 -8.41
N LEU A 40 -0.05 -12.59 -9.14
CA LEU A 40 1.29 -12.54 -8.57
C LEU A 40 1.59 -11.19 -7.91
N ARG A 41 1.05 -10.09 -8.45
CA ARG A 41 1.31 -8.74 -7.93
C ARG A 41 0.72 -8.51 -6.54
N TRP A 42 -0.55 -8.87 -6.32
CA TRP A 42 -1.15 -8.66 -5.00
C TRP A 42 -0.55 -9.59 -3.95
N LEU A 43 -0.23 -10.83 -4.34
CA LEU A 43 0.50 -11.78 -3.50
C LEU A 43 1.89 -11.25 -3.15
N GLY A 44 2.63 -10.74 -4.14
CA GLY A 44 3.96 -10.16 -3.95
C GLY A 44 3.94 -9.00 -2.96
N TYR A 45 3.03 -8.03 -3.12
CA TYR A 45 2.90 -6.93 -2.17
C TYR A 45 2.43 -7.38 -0.79
N GLY A 46 1.53 -8.37 -0.72
CA GLY A 46 1.03 -8.92 0.54
C GLY A 46 2.15 -9.62 1.33
N LEU A 47 2.92 -10.48 0.67
CA LEU A 47 4.08 -11.15 1.25
C LEU A 47 5.15 -10.14 1.67
N PHE A 48 5.39 -9.10 0.85
CA PHE A 48 6.32 -8.04 1.19
C PHE A 48 5.86 -7.21 2.41
N SER A 49 4.56 -6.98 2.54
CA SER A 49 3.98 -6.32 3.72
C SER A 49 4.17 -7.12 4.99
N ILE A 50 3.88 -8.43 4.92
CA ILE A 50 4.12 -9.37 6.04
C ILE A 50 5.62 -9.43 6.36
N TRP A 51 6.48 -9.44 5.34
CA TRP A 51 7.93 -9.43 5.53
C TRP A 51 8.37 -8.21 6.34
N ILE A 52 7.99 -7.00 5.92
CA ILE A 52 8.34 -5.77 6.65
C ILE A 52 7.76 -5.79 8.07
N PHE A 53 6.51 -6.21 8.21
CA PHE A 53 5.85 -6.26 9.52
C PHE A 53 6.58 -7.17 10.51
N LEU A 54 6.86 -8.42 10.13
CA LEU A 54 7.55 -9.38 10.99
C LEU A 54 9.00 -8.96 11.24
N SER A 55 9.65 -8.38 10.21
CA SER A 55 10.99 -7.82 10.32
C SER A 55 11.04 -6.73 11.40
N LEU A 56 10.12 -5.76 11.39
CA LEU A 56 10.06 -4.67 12.37
C LEU A 56 9.63 -5.17 13.76
N LEU A 57 8.65 -6.08 13.82
CA LEU A 57 8.13 -6.61 15.08
C LEU A 57 9.18 -7.42 15.86
N SER A 58 10.04 -8.14 15.14
CA SER A 58 11.12 -8.97 15.72
C SER A 58 12.49 -8.28 15.68
N TRP A 59 12.52 -6.94 15.61
CA TRP A 59 13.77 -6.19 15.64
C TRP A 59 14.45 -6.25 17.01
N SER A 60 15.78 -6.34 17.00
CA SER A 60 16.63 -6.33 18.19
C SER A 60 17.88 -5.49 17.93
N PRO A 61 18.31 -4.64 18.87
CA PRO A 61 19.53 -3.85 18.73
C PRO A 61 20.81 -4.69 18.75
N GLU A 62 20.74 -5.95 19.20
CA GLU A 62 21.89 -6.86 19.23
C GLU A 62 22.11 -7.59 17.89
N ASP A 63 21.15 -7.51 16.97
CA ASP A 63 21.24 -8.12 15.64
C ASP A 63 22.06 -7.23 14.72
N ALA A 64 23.15 -7.76 14.16
CA ALA A 64 24.00 -6.98 13.25
C ALA A 64 23.25 -6.58 11.97
N GLY A 65 23.23 -5.27 11.73
CA GLY A 65 22.60 -4.55 10.63
C GLY A 65 23.60 -3.96 9.64
N TRP A 66 23.11 -3.16 8.70
CA TRP A 66 23.94 -2.33 7.83
C TRP A 66 24.48 -1.11 8.58
N PHE A 67 23.65 -0.53 9.44
CA PHE A 67 23.94 0.70 10.19
C PHE A 67 24.26 0.42 11.65
N GLN A 68 23.90 -0.77 12.16
CA GLN A 68 24.14 -1.17 13.54
C GLN A 68 25.13 -2.35 13.64
N GLN A 69 26.16 -2.19 14.47
CA GLN A 69 27.07 -3.27 14.81
C GLN A 69 26.41 -4.12 15.91
N GLY A 70 26.02 -5.34 15.57
CA GLY A 70 25.46 -6.29 16.51
C GLY A 70 26.52 -7.24 17.06
N SER A 71 26.40 -7.62 18.33
CA SER A 71 27.28 -8.59 18.98
C SER A 71 26.94 -10.04 18.63
N ARG A 72 25.71 -10.30 18.13
CA ARG A 72 25.24 -11.66 17.82
C ARG A 72 25.62 -12.13 16.41
N GLN A 73 26.24 -13.30 16.35
CA GLN A 73 26.51 -13.99 15.08
C GLN A 73 25.25 -14.56 14.41
N MET A 74 24.26 -14.98 15.20
CA MET A 74 22.99 -15.50 14.70
C MET A 74 21.84 -14.53 15.08
N PRO A 75 21.09 -14.00 14.11
CA PRO A 75 20.08 -12.98 14.36
C PRO A 75 18.84 -13.57 15.05
N THR A 76 18.24 -12.78 15.94
CA THR A 76 16.96 -13.10 16.62
C THR A 76 15.72 -12.80 15.78
N ASN A 77 15.87 -11.93 14.78
CA ASN A 77 14.79 -11.61 13.85
C ASN A 77 14.17 -12.87 13.24
N TRP A 78 12.85 -12.95 13.20
CA TRP A 78 12.13 -14.13 12.75
C TRP A 78 12.37 -14.45 11.27
N LEU A 79 12.75 -13.45 10.48
CA LEU A 79 13.10 -13.61 9.06
C LEU A 79 14.62 -13.74 8.85
N GLY A 80 15.35 -14.04 9.91
CA GLY A 80 16.80 -14.21 9.89
C GLY A 80 17.55 -12.91 9.55
N ARG A 81 18.72 -13.06 8.92
CA ARG A 81 19.65 -11.94 8.67
C ARG A 81 19.05 -10.87 7.76
N PHE A 82 18.34 -11.27 6.71
CA PHE A 82 17.70 -10.32 5.80
C PHE A 82 16.56 -9.54 6.48
N GLY A 83 15.83 -10.18 7.39
CA GLY A 83 14.85 -9.49 8.24
C GLY A 83 15.49 -8.45 9.15
N ALA A 84 16.60 -8.80 9.82
CA ALA A 84 17.35 -7.85 10.64
C ALA A 84 17.83 -6.65 9.82
N TRP A 85 18.37 -6.88 8.62
CA TRP A 85 18.80 -5.81 7.71
C TRP A 85 17.68 -4.91 7.22
N THR A 86 16.51 -5.50 6.94
CA THR A 86 15.33 -4.75 6.49
C THR A 86 14.86 -3.81 7.60
N ALA A 87 14.72 -4.33 8.82
CA ALA A 87 14.31 -3.53 9.97
C ALA A 87 15.33 -2.46 10.31
N ASP A 88 16.62 -2.80 10.36
CA ASP A 88 17.71 -1.85 10.63
C ASP A 88 17.69 -0.67 9.64
N SER A 89 17.59 -0.95 8.34
CA SER A 89 17.56 0.10 7.32
C SER A 89 16.32 1.00 7.44
N LEU A 90 15.14 0.41 7.70
CA LEU A 90 13.89 1.17 7.82
C LEU A 90 13.83 2.00 9.10
N LEU A 91 14.24 1.43 10.24
CA LEU A 91 14.28 2.13 11.52
C LEU A 91 15.35 3.22 11.53
N PHE A 92 16.51 2.96 10.92
CA PHE A 92 17.55 3.99 10.76
C PHE A 92 17.05 5.16 9.90
N GLY A 93 16.41 4.87 8.76
CA GLY A 93 15.92 5.89 7.84
C GLY A 93 14.73 6.69 8.37
N PHE A 94 13.74 6.00 8.97
CA PHE A 94 12.41 6.55 9.24
C PHE A 94 11.96 6.41 10.70
N GLY A 95 12.67 5.71 11.57
CA GLY A 95 12.27 5.50 12.96
C GLY A 95 10.91 4.79 13.07
N PHE A 96 10.03 5.27 13.94
CA PHE A 96 8.68 4.68 14.13
C PHE A 96 7.82 4.77 12.85
N SER A 97 8.02 5.82 12.06
CA SER A 97 7.38 5.98 10.75
C SER A 97 7.71 4.88 9.74
N ALA A 98 8.70 4.00 10.03
CA ALA A 98 8.91 2.76 9.26
C ALA A 98 7.63 1.92 9.13
N GLY A 99 6.73 1.97 10.12
CA GLY A 99 5.44 1.28 10.09
C GLY A 99 4.56 1.69 8.90
N TRP A 100 4.71 2.91 8.37
CA TRP A 100 3.97 3.35 7.19
C TRP A 100 4.29 2.55 5.93
N PHE A 101 5.47 1.93 5.84
CA PHE A 101 5.81 1.05 4.72
C PHE A 101 5.02 -0.27 4.75
N VAL A 102 4.66 -0.76 5.94
CA VAL A 102 3.73 -1.89 6.09
C VAL A 102 2.36 -1.50 5.55
N VAL A 103 1.86 -0.32 5.93
CA VAL A 103 0.57 0.21 5.47
C VAL A 103 0.59 0.44 3.96
N LEU A 104 1.68 0.98 3.40
CA LEU A 104 1.85 1.20 1.96
C LEU A 104 1.78 -0.10 1.17
N SER A 105 2.58 -1.09 1.57
CA SER A 105 2.62 -2.40 0.92
C SER A 105 1.27 -3.14 1.05
N ALA A 106 0.61 -3.07 2.20
CA ALA A 106 -0.73 -3.61 2.39
C ALA A 106 -1.78 -2.91 1.50
N ALA A 107 -1.73 -1.58 1.40
CA ALA A 107 -2.63 -0.82 0.53
C ALA A 107 -2.41 -1.14 -0.95
N LEU A 108 -1.15 -1.32 -1.38
CA LEU A 108 -0.80 -1.78 -2.72
C LEU A 108 -1.28 -3.20 -2.99
N ALA A 109 -1.15 -4.10 -2.01
CA ALA A 109 -1.68 -5.46 -2.09
C ALA A 109 -3.21 -5.46 -2.25
N TYR A 110 -3.92 -4.70 -1.41
CA TYR A 110 -5.37 -4.58 -1.48
C TYR A 110 -5.85 -3.97 -2.81
N ALA A 111 -5.22 -2.90 -3.27
CA ALA A 111 -5.54 -2.29 -4.56
C ALA A 111 -5.30 -3.28 -5.73
N SER A 112 -4.21 -4.04 -5.66
CA SER A 112 -3.87 -5.05 -6.67
C SER A 112 -4.84 -6.22 -6.65
N TRP A 113 -5.27 -6.66 -5.47
CA TRP A 113 -6.25 -7.72 -5.29
C TRP A 113 -7.62 -7.29 -5.81
N ARG A 114 -8.07 -6.07 -5.49
CA ARG A 114 -9.33 -5.51 -6.01
C ARG A 114 -9.32 -5.48 -7.53
N LEU A 115 -8.20 -5.06 -8.14
CA LEU A 115 -8.04 -5.07 -9.58
C LEU A 115 -8.12 -6.49 -10.14
N ALA A 116 -7.35 -7.44 -9.58
CA ALA A 116 -7.36 -8.83 -10.02
C ALA A 116 -8.75 -9.47 -9.90
N ARG A 117 -9.55 -9.06 -8.91
CA ARG A 117 -10.95 -9.48 -8.77
C ARG A 117 -11.83 -8.92 -9.89
N GLN A 118 -11.74 -7.62 -10.16
CA GLN A 118 -12.52 -6.97 -11.22
C GLN A 118 -12.20 -7.56 -12.60
N LEU A 119 -10.92 -7.81 -12.90
CA LEU A 119 -10.51 -8.45 -14.17
C LEU A 119 -11.10 -9.85 -14.32
N ARG A 120 -11.11 -10.64 -13.25
CA ARG A 120 -11.71 -11.98 -13.26
C ARG A 120 -13.22 -11.94 -13.42
N GLU A 121 -13.90 -10.95 -12.82
CA GLU A 121 -15.35 -10.77 -13.00
C GLU A 121 -15.70 -10.39 -14.45
N VAL A 122 -14.94 -9.48 -15.08
CA VAL A 122 -15.13 -9.11 -16.50
C VAL A 122 -14.88 -10.30 -17.43
N GLN A 123 -13.81 -11.08 -17.18
CA GLN A 123 -13.50 -12.26 -17.98
C GLN A 123 -14.58 -13.34 -17.88
N ARG A 124 -15.15 -13.55 -16.68
CA ARG A 124 -16.27 -14.49 -16.48
C ARG A 124 -17.54 -14.10 -17.24
N LEU A 125 -17.79 -12.80 -17.40
CA LEU A 125 -18.97 -12.27 -18.09
C LEU A 125 -18.82 -12.26 -19.62
N GLY A 126 -17.65 -12.67 -20.16
CA GLY A 126 -17.42 -12.76 -21.61
C GLY A 126 -17.41 -11.41 -22.34
N VAL A 127 -17.33 -10.30 -21.60
CA VAL A 127 -17.25 -8.94 -22.19
C VAL A 127 -15.81 -8.70 -22.62
N THR A 128 -15.47 -9.13 -23.84
CA THR A 128 -14.18 -8.83 -24.50
C THR A 128 -14.15 -7.40 -25.01
N GLY A 129 -14.20 -6.44 -24.07
CA GLY A 129 -13.88 -5.03 -24.32
C GLY A 129 -12.37 -4.86 -24.41
N GLY A 130 -11.77 -5.21 -25.55
CA GLY A 130 -10.39 -4.85 -25.85
C GLY A 130 -10.25 -3.32 -25.80
N THR A 131 -9.22 -2.83 -25.10
CA THR A 131 -8.80 -1.43 -24.84
C THR A 131 -9.11 -0.83 -23.46
N GLU A 132 -10.17 -1.24 -22.73
CA GLU A 132 -10.45 -0.66 -21.39
C GLU A 132 -9.68 -1.34 -20.23
N VAL A 133 -9.19 -2.56 -20.42
CA VAL A 133 -8.44 -3.28 -19.37
C VAL A 133 -7.09 -2.60 -19.04
N SER A 134 -6.51 -1.89 -20.00
CA SER A 134 -5.29 -1.10 -19.84
C SER A 134 -5.47 0.12 -18.93
N SER A 135 -6.66 0.71 -18.84
CA SER A 135 -6.93 1.84 -17.91
C SER A 135 -7.25 1.37 -16.48
N LEU A 136 -7.54 0.08 -16.30
CA LEU A 136 -7.70 -0.60 -15.02
C LEU A 136 -6.36 -0.83 -14.31
N PHE A 137 -5.24 -0.79 -15.03
CA PHE A 137 -3.92 -0.55 -14.45
C PHE A 137 -3.84 0.90 -13.97
N VAL A 138 -4.45 1.20 -12.83
CA VAL A 138 -4.15 2.44 -12.11
C VAL A 138 -3.00 2.12 -11.16
N PRO A 139 -1.72 2.31 -11.56
CA PRO A 139 -0.66 2.47 -10.57
C PRO A 139 -1.12 3.55 -9.60
N MET A 140 -0.75 3.43 -8.33
CA MET A 140 -1.07 4.44 -7.31
C MET A 140 -0.83 5.83 -7.91
N GLY A 141 -1.89 6.58 -8.18
CA GLY A 141 -1.77 7.83 -8.94
C GLY A 141 -0.81 8.79 -8.24
N ALA A 142 -0.16 9.69 -8.98
CA ALA A 142 0.87 10.59 -8.43
C ALA A 142 0.43 11.27 -7.11
N ILE A 143 -0.84 11.66 -7.02
CA ILE A 143 -1.47 12.23 -5.81
C ILE A 143 -1.33 11.34 -4.57
N ARG A 144 -1.47 10.01 -4.71
CA ARG A 144 -1.35 9.08 -3.57
C ARG A 144 0.09 8.95 -3.09
N TRP A 145 1.04 8.97 -4.02
CA TRP A 145 2.47 9.00 -3.68
C TRP A 145 2.86 10.31 -2.99
N ILE A 146 2.32 11.44 -3.46
CA ILE A 146 2.47 12.73 -2.78
C ILE A 146 1.86 12.65 -1.37
N GLY A 147 0.66 12.10 -1.24
CA GLY A 147 0.02 11.88 0.07
C GLY A 147 0.86 11.03 1.01
N PHE A 148 1.42 9.92 0.51
CA PHE A 148 2.34 9.07 1.29
C PHE A 148 3.61 9.81 1.69
N ALA A 149 4.23 10.57 0.77
CA ALA A 149 5.43 11.33 1.05
C ALA A 149 5.19 12.41 2.12
N LEU A 150 4.06 13.13 2.04
CA LEU A 150 3.64 14.09 3.06
C LEU A 150 3.40 13.43 4.41
N LEU A 151 2.70 12.29 4.41
CA LEU A 151 2.44 11.50 5.62
C LEU A 151 3.74 11.04 6.27
N LEU A 152 4.66 10.48 5.47
CA LEU A 152 5.93 9.96 5.94
C LEU A 152 6.83 11.07 6.47
N ALA A 153 7.00 12.16 5.70
CA ALA A 153 7.82 13.29 6.12
C ALA A 153 7.25 13.96 7.37
N GLY A 154 5.94 14.24 7.41
CA GLY A 154 5.29 14.82 8.59
C GLY A 154 5.40 13.94 9.83
N SER A 155 5.23 12.62 9.68
CA SER A 155 5.38 11.68 10.79
C SER A 155 6.84 11.61 11.28
N CYS A 156 7.81 11.42 10.38
CA CYS A 156 9.23 11.37 10.74
C CYS A 156 9.68 12.65 11.46
N THR A 157 9.29 13.82 10.93
CA THR A 157 9.62 15.11 11.53
C THR A 157 8.98 15.30 12.90
N LEU A 158 7.70 14.95 13.04
CA LEU A 158 7.01 15.06 14.33
C LEU A 158 7.64 14.13 15.37
N GLU A 159 7.94 12.89 14.98
CA GLU A 159 8.59 11.90 15.84
C GLU A 159 9.98 12.37 16.27
N ALA A 160 10.81 12.88 15.35
CA ALA A 160 12.15 13.37 15.66
C ALA A 160 12.14 14.56 16.65
N GLN A 161 11.12 15.40 16.61
CA GLN A 161 11.06 16.64 17.40
C GLN A 161 10.33 16.49 18.74
N ARG A 162 9.34 15.59 18.81
CA ARG A 162 8.42 15.49 19.95
C ARG A 162 8.54 14.22 20.73
N ILE A 163 9.06 13.16 20.13
CA ILE A 163 9.31 11.91 20.83
C ILE A 163 10.74 11.93 21.34
N SER A 164 10.90 12.32 22.61
CA SER A 164 12.16 12.18 23.33
C SER A 164 11.99 11.16 24.46
N TRP A 165 12.48 9.96 24.23
CA TRP A 165 12.59 8.97 25.30
C TRP A 165 13.88 9.28 26.05
N GLY A 166 13.81 10.17 27.05
CA GLY A 166 14.95 10.42 27.93
C GLY A 166 15.54 9.11 28.46
N ALA A 167 16.87 9.01 28.54
CA ALA A 167 17.66 7.87 29.05
C ALA A 167 17.14 6.44 28.74
N SER A 168 16.36 6.27 27.68
CA SER A 168 15.80 4.98 27.30
C SER A 168 16.82 4.18 26.48
N PRO A 169 16.94 2.86 26.68
CA PRO A 169 17.92 2.02 25.99
C PRO A 169 17.64 1.80 24.49
N ILE A 170 16.63 2.46 23.92
CA ILE A 170 16.28 2.33 22.51
C ILE A 170 17.33 3.07 21.67
N SER A 171 18.22 2.33 21.01
CA SER A 171 19.39 2.88 20.29
C SER A 171 19.07 3.58 18.96
N PHE A 172 17.80 3.68 18.54
CA PHE A 172 17.44 4.30 17.27
C PHE A 172 16.75 5.66 17.46
N MET A 173 16.93 6.52 16.46
CA MET A 173 16.40 7.87 16.40
C MET A 173 14.87 7.80 16.10
N PRO A 174 13.98 8.33 16.96
CA PRO A 174 12.53 8.09 16.85
C PRO A 174 11.90 8.44 15.51
N GLY A 175 12.38 9.48 14.82
CA GLY A 175 11.96 9.85 13.46
C GLY A 175 12.96 9.48 12.35
N GLY A 176 13.99 8.69 12.67
CA GLY A 176 15.08 8.32 11.78
C GLY A 176 15.90 9.50 11.27
N VAL A 177 16.80 9.22 10.31
CA VAL A 177 17.63 10.24 9.65
C VAL A 177 16.78 11.24 8.88
N LEU A 178 15.70 10.79 8.23
CA LEU A 178 14.83 11.71 7.48
C LEU A 178 14.21 12.76 8.42
N GLY A 179 13.64 12.31 9.54
CA GLY A 179 13.00 13.19 10.51
C GLY A 179 13.98 14.15 11.17
N SER A 180 15.20 13.71 11.47
CA SER A 180 16.22 14.58 12.07
C SER A 180 16.73 15.64 11.10
N VAL A 181 16.95 15.32 9.84
CA VAL A 181 17.38 16.29 8.80
C VAL A 181 16.27 17.29 8.53
N VAL A 182 15.05 16.82 8.24
CA VAL A 182 13.90 17.69 7.94
C VAL A 182 13.53 18.50 9.19
N GLY A 183 13.60 17.90 10.37
CA GLY A 183 13.29 18.56 11.64
C GLY A 183 14.30 19.64 12.00
N SER A 184 15.60 19.40 11.80
CA SER A 184 16.63 20.41 12.09
C SER A 184 16.48 21.65 11.18
N PHE A 185 16.26 21.42 9.88
CA PHE A 185 15.99 22.51 8.94
C PHE A 185 14.67 23.22 9.26
N GLY A 186 13.62 22.45 9.56
CA GLY A 186 12.29 22.97 9.87
C GLY A 186 12.24 23.77 11.17
N ASP A 187 13.01 23.39 12.19
CA ASP A 187 13.07 24.10 13.47
C ASP A 187 13.77 25.45 13.29
N TRP A 188 14.85 25.48 12.49
CA TRP A 188 15.50 26.72 12.08
C TRP A 188 14.56 27.64 11.28
N ALA A 189 13.73 27.09 10.39
CA ALA A 189 12.87 27.89 9.50
C ALA A 189 11.55 28.36 10.14
N PHE A 190 10.88 27.50 10.91
CA PHE A 190 9.51 27.72 11.42
C PHE A 190 9.43 27.79 12.95
N GLY A 191 10.52 27.48 13.65
CA GLY A 191 10.54 27.25 15.09
C GLY A 191 9.76 25.99 15.50
N ALA A 192 9.98 25.56 16.74
CA ALA A 192 9.45 24.28 17.24
C ALA A 192 7.92 24.15 17.09
N ILE A 193 7.16 25.20 17.43
CA ILE A 193 5.68 25.18 17.36
C ILE A 193 5.22 25.17 15.90
N GLY A 194 5.79 26.03 15.06
CA GLY A 194 5.44 26.12 13.64
C GLY A 194 5.71 24.81 12.91
N LEU A 195 6.87 24.19 13.17
CA LEU A 195 7.22 22.89 12.61
C LEU A 195 6.26 21.79 13.05
N THR A 196 5.79 21.82 14.29
CA THR A 196 4.81 20.83 14.80
C THR A 196 3.48 20.98 14.07
N LEU A 197 2.98 22.20 13.92
CA LEU A 197 1.74 22.47 13.19
C LEU A 197 1.86 22.09 11.71
N LEU A 198 2.99 22.38 11.08
CA LEU A 198 3.29 21.98 9.71
C LEU A 198 3.28 20.45 9.58
N SER A 199 3.99 19.76 10.47
CA SER A 199 4.07 18.29 10.47
C SER A 199 2.70 17.65 10.65
N LEU A 200 1.88 18.14 11.59
CA LEU A 200 0.50 17.69 11.77
C LEU A 200 -0.36 17.95 10.52
N SER A 201 -0.22 19.11 9.90
CA SER A 201 -0.93 19.45 8.67
C SER A 201 -0.54 18.51 7.52
N MET A 202 0.75 18.18 7.39
CA MET A 202 1.25 17.22 6.41
C MET A 202 0.71 15.81 6.67
N ILE A 203 0.61 15.38 7.93
CA ILE A 203 0.02 14.08 8.29
C ILE A 203 -1.47 14.05 7.93
N VAL A 204 -2.23 15.07 8.32
CA VAL A 204 -3.68 15.17 8.06
C VAL A 204 -3.96 15.19 6.56
N ALA A 205 -3.24 16.03 5.81
CA ALA A 205 -3.36 16.08 4.35
C ALA A 205 -2.87 14.78 3.69
N GLY A 206 -1.74 14.24 4.17
CA GLY A 206 -1.14 13.01 3.67
C GLY A 206 -2.07 11.81 3.81
N LEU A 207 -2.71 11.64 4.96
CA LEU A 207 -3.72 10.60 5.19
C LEU A 207 -4.89 10.70 4.21
N ALA A 208 -5.46 11.90 4.05
CA ALA A 208 -6.59 12.12 3.14
C ALA A 208 -6.21 11.80 1.68
N LEU A 209 -5.06 12.27 1.21
CA LEU A 209 -4.58 12.04 -0.15
C LEU A 209 -4.18 10.57 -0.38
N PHE A 210 -3.56 9.92 0.59
CA PHE A 210 -3.09 8.55 0.49
C PHE A 210 -4.24 7.54 0.47
N PHE A 211 -5.20 7.67 1.40
CA PHE A 211 -6.35 6.77 1.51
C PHE A 211 -7.52 7.19 0.61
N ARG A 212 -7.51 8.42 0.08
CA ARG A 212 -8.60 9.01 -0.72
C ARG A 212 -9.93 9.10 0.04
N PHE A 213 -9.89 9.56 1.28
CA PHE A 213 -11.10 9.90 2.05
C PHE A 213 -11.16 11.41 2.33
N SER A 214 -12.37 11.90 2.59
CA SER A 214 -12.60 13.27 3.06
C SER A 214 -12.65 13.32 4.58
N TRP A 215 -11.96 14.29 5.18
CA TRP A 215 -12.09 14.53 6.62
C TRP A 215 -13.52 14.92 7.02
N LEU A 216 -14.30 15.50 6.10
CA LEU A 216 -15.72 15.78 6.32
C LEU A 216 -16.49 14.48 6.62
N ASP A 217 -16.29 13.45 5.81
CA ASP A 217 -16.96 12.14 5.98
C ASP A 217 -16.58 11.51 7.33
N VAL A 218 -15.32 11.67 7.73
CA VAL A 218 -14.82 11.21 9.03
C VAL A 218 -15.50 11.97 10.16
N THR A 219 -15.56 13.30 10.08
CA THR A 219 -16.22 14.13 11.10
C THR A 219 -17.71 13.81 11.23
N GLU A 220 -18.40 13.57 10.11
CA GLU A 220 -19.80 13.17 10.11
C GLU A 220 -19.99 11.77 10.72
N TRP A 221 -19.11 10.83 10.38
CA TRP A 221 -19.15 9.47 10.95
C TRP A 221 -18.91 9.49 12.47
N VAL A 222 -17.93 10.27 12.94
CA VAL A 222 -17.68 10.46 14.37
C VAL A 222 -18.87 11.13 15.05
N GLY A 223 -19.44 12.18 14.46
CA GLY A 223 -20.62 12.88 14.97
C GLY A 223 -21.82 11.94 15.15
N ARG A 224 -22.15 11.14 14.13
CA ARG A 224 -23.23 10.14 14.20
C ARG A 224 -23.00 9.11 15.33
N LYS A 225 -21.75 8.68 15.55
CA LYS A 225 -21.42 7.75 16.64
C LYS A 225 -21.54 8.40 18.01
N ALA A 226 -21.11 9.66 18.14
CA ALA A 226 -21.24 10.43 19.37
C ALA A 226 -22.73 10.66 19.73
N GLU A 227 -23.56 11.03 18.74
CA GLU A 227 -25.01 11.18 18.93
C GLU A 227 -25.68 9.85 19.33
N ALA A 228 -25.31 8.75 18.68
CA ALA A 228 -25.83 7.42 19.02
C ALA A 228 -25.46 7.04 20.46
N LEU A 229 -24.21 7.27 20.88
CA LEU A 229 -23.76 7.00 22.24
C LEU A 229 -24.48 7.88 23.27
N PHE A 230 -24.64 9.17 22.95
CA PHE A 230 -25.36 10.11 23.80
C PHE A 230 -26.84 9.72 23.93
N GLY A 231 -27.48 9.28 22.84
CA GLY A 231 -28.84 8.77 22.85
C GLY A 231 -29.00 7.54 23.74
N LEU A 232 -28.07 6.59 23.67
CA LEU A 232 -28.04 5.40 24.54
C LEU A 232 -27.88 5.79 26.02
N ALA A 233 -26.95 6.70 26.33
CA ALA A 233 -26.72 7.16 27.70
C ALA A 233 -27.95 7.91 28.26
N ARG A 234 -28.60 8.75 27.44
CA ARG A 234 -29.83 9.45 27.82
C ARG A 234 -30.97 8.47 28.11
N ASN A 235 -31.15 7.45 27.28
CA ASN A 235 -32.22 6.47 27.46
C ASN A 235 -32.01 5.66 28.76
N GLN A 236 -30.76 5.29 29.09
CA GLN A 236 -30.45 4.60 30.35
C GLN A 236 -30.71 5.46 31.61
N LEU A 237 -30.57 6.79 31.50
CA LEU A 237 -30.88 7.71 32.59
C LEU A 237 -32.38 7.97 32.73
N ALA A 238 -33.15 7.87 31.65
CA ALA A 238 -34.61 8.01 31.68
C ALA A 238 -35.33 6.76 32.20
N GLU A 239 -34.68 5.60 32.16
CA GLU A 239 -35.19 4.33 32.69
C GLU A 239 -34.85 4.09 34.18
N ARG A 240 -34.13 5.01 34.83
CA ARG A 240 -33.83 5.01 36.27
C ARG A 240 -34.73 5.98 37.03
#